data_AF-A0A820HSY9-F1
#
_entry.id   AF-A0A820HSY9-F1
#
_cell.length_a   1.000
_cell.length_b   1.000
_cell.length_c   1.000
_cell.angle_alpha   90.00
_cell.angle_beta   90.00
_cell.angle_gamma   90.00
#
_symmetry.space_group_name_H-M   'P 1'
#
loop_
_entity.id
_entity.type
_entity.pdbx_description
1 polymer ?
#
loop_
_entity_poly.entity_id
_entity_poly.type
_entity_poly.pdbx_seq_one_letter_code
_entity_poly.pdbx_strand_id
1 'polypeptide(L)'
;FYSKPEKIASLLVTINNQIVISCKNYLTNNHTIDIRLIDTKELLKRINQINNLYETCQKLFLKMKEKIENHYIDQSHEHLSERHVLGKLHFLNQRLNKLREIIESFEIYSLLSQSRIDGLEQITQIYNKIQSDFFTLKFDLFDPNNQQFDLFYNQLNDILSDIDQKLYQIFHKDLHHILHSPSHNSYNAFKLLVRYENLHIPFFDSTEFLIDIIQWYEKEELEVNKYKEFI
;
A
#
# COMPACT_ATOMS: atom_id res chain seq x y z
N PHE A 1 -34.97 7.91 -28.21
CA PHE A 1 -34.67 8.87 -27.12
C PHE A 1 -33.16 9.18 -26.94
N TYR A 2 -32.24 8.61 -27.73
CA TYR A 2 -30.86 9.10 -27.85
C TYR A 2 -30.57 9.44 -29.30
N SER A 3 -30.45 10.73 -29.62
CA SER A 3 -30.32 11.19 -31.00
C SER A 3 -28.88 11.44 -31.44
N LYS A 4 -27.91 11.48 -30.49
CA LYS A 4 -26.48 11.77 -30.74
C LYS A 4 -25.58 11.14 -29.65
N PRO A 5 -24.37 10.66 -29.97
CA PRO A 5 -23.34 10.21 -29.02
C PRO A 5 -23.07 11.19 -27.88
N GLU A 6 -23.12 12.50 -28.16
CA GLU A 6 -22.98 13.58 -27.18
C GLU A 6 -23.98 13.47 -26.02
N LYS A 7 -25.26 13.19 -26.32
CA LYS A 7 -26.30 13.05 -25.29
C LYS A 7 -26.07 11.80 -24.44
N ILE A 8 -25.55 10.73 -25.05
CA ILE A 8 -25.20 9.51 -24.34
C ILE A 8 -24.02 9.77 -23.41
N ALA A 9 -22.96 10.45 -23.89
CA ALA A 9 -21.82 10.84 -23.07
C ALA A 9 -22.22 11.72 -21.87
N SER A 10 -23.08 12.72 -22.08
CA SER A 10 -23.61 13.57 -21.00
C SER A 10 -24.40 12.78 -19.95
N LEU A 11 -25.21 11.81 -20.38
CA LEU A 11 -25.90 10.92 -19.45
C LEU A 11 -24.92 10.05 -18.65
N LEU A 12 -23.91 9.48 -19.32
CA LEU A 12 -22.88 8.67 -18.65
C LEU A 12 -22.10 9.49 -17.62
N VAL A 13 -21.75 10.73 -17.93
CA VAL A 13 -21.13 11.67 -16.97
C VAL A 13 -22.05 11.89 -15.77
N THR A 14 -23.35 12.06 -16.00
CA THR A 14 -24.33 12.27 -14.93
C THR A 14 -24.46 11.04 -14.03
N ILE A 15 -24.53 9.84 -14.62
CA ILE A 15 -24.54 8.57 -13.88
C ILE A 15 -23.25 8.43 -13.08
N ASN A 16 -22.10 8.71 -13.67
CA ASN A 16 -20.81 8.61 -12.99
C ASN A 16 -20.70 9.60 -11.82
N ASN A 17 -21.24 10.81 -11.95
CA ASN A 17 -21.33 11.76 -10.83
C ASN A 17 -22.14 11.18 -9.66
N GLN A 18 -23.25 10.48 -9.94
CA GLN A 18 -24.05 9.83 -8.90
C GLN A 18 -23.32 8.64 -8.26
N ILE A 19 -22.53 7.89 -9.03
CA ILE A 19 -21.65 6.84 -8.50
C ILE A 19 -20.62 7.45 -7.54
N VAL A 20 -19.96 8.54 -7.92
CA VAL A 20 -19.00 9.25 -7.05
C VAL A 20 -19.66 9.69 -5.74
N ILE A 21 -20.86 10.28 -5.79
CA ILE A 21 -21.62 10.67 -4.60
C ILE A 21 -21.93 9.44 -3.73
N SER A 22 -22.39 8.35 -4.35
CA SER A 22 -22.72 7.10 -3.66
C SER A 22 -21.50 6.48 -2.98
N CYS A 23 -20.33 6.50 -3.62
CA CYS A 23 -19.07 6.05 -3.03
C CYS A 23 -18.66 6.88 -1.82
N LYS A 24 -18.76 8.22 -1.89
CA LYS A 24 -18.45 9.11 -0.77
C LYS A 24 -19.41 8.90 0.40
N ASN A 25 -20.69 8.72 0.11
CA ASN A 25 -21.72 8.40 1.09
C ASN A 25 -21.47 7.05 1.76
N TYR A 26 -21.08 6.04 0.97
CA TYR A 26 -20.74 4.71 1.48
C TYR A 26 -19.54 4.76 2.44
N LEU A 27 -18.50 5.52 2.10
CA LEU A 27 -17.32 5.69 2.96
C LEU A 27 -17.65 6.37 4.27
N THR A 28 -18.43 7.45 4.22
CA THR A 28 -18.70 8.34 5.38
C THR A 28 -19.99 8.01 6.14
N ASN A 29 -20.68 6.93 5.76
CA ASN A 29 -22.03 6.60 6.23
C ASN A 29 -22.99 7.81 6.08
N ASN A 30 -23.13 8.35 4.87
CA ASN A 30 -23.88 9.56 4.57
C ASN A 30 -23.41 10.79 5.37
N HIS A 31 -22.09 11.02 5.41
CA HIS A 31 -21.47 12.13 6.15
C HIS A 31 -21.69 12.12 7.67
N THR A 32 -22.12 10.99 8.24
CA THR A 32 -22.36 10.87 9.70
C THR A 32 -21.12 10.47 10.48
N ILE A 33 -20.11 9.90 9.80
CA ILE A 33 -18.89 9.39 10.43
C ILE A 33 -17.68 9.96 9.69
N ASP A 34 -16.72 10.51 10.44
CA ASP A 34 -15.39 10.80 9.90
C ASP A 34 -14.69 9.47 9.62
N ILE A 35 -14.18 9.27 8.41
CA ILE A 35 -13.48 8.04 8.03
C ILE A 35 -12.29 7.73 8.94
N ARG A 36 -11.70 8.74 9.56
CA ARG A 36 -10.64 8.62 10.56
C ARG A 36 -11.08 7.86 11.83
N LEU A 37 -12.38 7.81 12.10
CA LEU A 37 -12.97 7.12 13.26
C LEU A 37 -13.50 5.73 12.92
N ILE A 38 -13.46 5.33 11.65
CA ILE A 38 -13.86 3.99 11.21
C ILE A 38 -12.72 3.02 11.54
N ASP A 39 -13.08 1.82 12.00
CA ASP A 39 -12.13 0.71 12.15
C ASP A 39 -11.32 0.49 10.86
N THR A 40 -10.00 0.26 10.99
CA THR A 40 -9.10 0.19 9.83
C THR A 40 -9.50 -0.91 8.85
N LYS A 41 -9.90 -2.09 9.35
CA LYS A 41 -10.30 -3.22 8.51
C LYS A 41 -11.58 -2.93 7.75
N GLU A 42 -12.55 -2.31 8.42
CA GLU A 42 -13.79 -1.89 7.76
C GLU A 42 -13.53 -0.79 6.72
N LEU A 43 -12.67 0.19 7.01
CA LEU A 43 -12.32 1.23 6.04
C LEU A 43 -11.62 0.66 4.80
N LEU A 44 -10.63 -0.23 4.99
CA LEU A 44 -9.94 -0.93 3.90
C LEU A 44 -10.92 -1.75 3.05
N LYS A 45 -11.85 -2.46 3.68
CA LYS A 45 -12.90 -3.21 2.99
C LYS A 45 -13.76 -2.31 2.10
N ARG A 46 -14.19 -1.14 2.61
CA ARG A 46 -14.97 -0.18 1.83
C ARG A 46 -14.21 0.38 0.64
N ILE A 47 -12.93 0.74 0.84
CA ILE A 47 -12.06 1.20 -0.23
C ILE A 47 -11.91 0.12 -1.31
N ASN A 48 -11.65 -1.12 -0.93
CA ASN A 48 -11.51 -2.22 -1.88
C ASN A 48 -12.79 -2.50 -2.67
N GLN A 49 -13.97 -2.37 -2.06
CA GLN A 49 -15.24 -2.48 -2.78
C GLN A 49 -15.44 -1.36 -3.80
N ILE A 50 -15.04 -0.13 -3.47
CA ILE A 50 -15.09 1.00 -4.42
C ILE A 50 -14.07 0.80 -5.56
N ASN A 51 -12.89 0.25 -5.26
CA ASN A 51 -11.91 -0.11 -6.29
C ASN A 51 -12.47 -1.15 -7.27
N ASN A 52 -13.09 -2.21 -6.76
CA ASN A 52 -13.75 -3.22 -7.59
C ASN A 52 -14.90 -2.63 -8.42
N LEU A 53 -15.67 -1.68 -7.85
CA LEU A 53 -16.71 -0.97 -8.56
C LEU A 53 -16.12 -0.14 -9.71
N TYR A 54 -15.03 0.58 -9.47
CA TYR A 54 -14.33 1.37 -10.49
C TYR A 54 -13.85 0.49 -11.65
N GLU A 55 -13.20 -0.64 -11.38
CA GLU A 55 -12.78 -1.59 -12.42
C GLU A 55 -13.97 -2.11 -13.24
N THR A 56 -15.09 -2.38 -12.57
CA THR A 56 -16.32 -2.82 -13.23
C THR A 56 -16.88 -1.72 -14.12
N CYS A 57 -16.91 -0.47 -13.64
CA CYS A 57 -17.31 0.70 -14.43
C CYS A 57 -16.43 0.89 -15.66
N GLN A 58 -15.11 0.72 -15.55
CA GLN A 58 -14.20 0.79 -16.70
C GLN A 58 -14.53 -0.29 -17.75
N LYS A 59 -14.68 -1.54 -17.33
CA LYS A 59 -15.03 -2.66 -18.22
C LYS A 59 -16.37 -2.43 -18.93
N LEU A 60 -17.37 -1.94 -18.19
CA LEU A 60 -18.68 -1.62 -18.76
C LEU A 60 -18.61 -0.44 -19.72
N PHE A 61 -17.86 0.61 -19.37
CA PHE A 61 -17.66 1.77 -20.23
C PHE A 61 -17.02 1.39 -21.56
N LEU A 62 -15.97 0.56 -21.56
CA LEU A 62 -15.33 0.07 -22.78
C LEU A 62 -16.31 -0.68 -23.69
N LYS A 63 -17.10 -1.61 -23.13
CA LYS A 63 -18.13 -2.34 -23.89
C LYS A 63 -19.23 -1.43 -24.43
N MET A 64 -19.63 -0.42 -23.67
CA MET A 64 -20.63 0.56 -24.11
C MET A 64 -20.07 1.46 -25.21
N LYS A 65 -18.83 1.92 -25.06
CA LYS A 65 -18.13 2.74 -26.04
C LYS A 65 -18.06 2.04 -27.39
N GLU A 66 -17.60 0.79 -27.41
CA GLU A 66 -17.54 -0.03 -28.64
C GLU A 66 -18.91 -0.15 -29.33
N LYS A 67 -19.98 -0.40 -28.56
CA LYS A 67 -21.34 -0.47 -29.10
C LYS A 67 -21.82 0.86 -29.69
N ILE A 68 -21.47 1.98 -29.06
CA ILE A 68 -21.88 3.32 -29.53
C ILE A 68 -21.09 3.69 -30.78
N GLU A 69 -19.79 3.38 -30.83
CA GLU A 69 -18.93 3.59 -32.00
C GLU A 69 -19.44 2.77 -33.20
N ASN A 70 -19.80 1.50 -32.99
CA ASN A 70 -20.37 0.64 -34.03
C ASN A 70 -21.78 1.07 -34.49
N HIS A 71 -22.56 1.74 -33.64
CA HIS A 71 -23.92 2.18 -33.99
C HIS A 71 -23.95 3.56 -34.66
N TYR A 72 -23.00 4.44 -34.32
CA TYR A 72 -22.93 5.81 -34.83
C TYR A 72 -21.61 6.06 -35.59
N ILE A 73 -21.23 5.14 -36.49
CA ILE A 73 -19.95 5.13 -37.21
C ILE A 73 -19.62 6.47 -37.89
N ASP A 74 -20.64 7.13 -38.44
CA ASP A 74 -20.48 8.38 -39.20
C ASP A 74 -20.46 9.65 -38.32
N GLN A 75 -20.45 9.51 -36.98
CA GLN A 75 -20.50 10.63 -36.05
C GLN A 75 -19.22 10.75 -35.22
N SER A 76 -18.92 11.97 -34.74
CA SER A 76 -17.80 12.17 -33.83
C SER A 76 -18.06 11.52 -32.46
N HIS A 77 -17.01 10.88 -31.92
CA HIS A 77 -17.02 10.20 -30.62
C HIS A 77 -16.09 10.87 -29.58
N GLU A 78 -15.65 12.11 -29.82
CA GLU A 78 -14.71 12.82 -28.94
C GLU A 78 -15.20 12.89 -27.47
N HIS A 79 -16.53 12.98 -27.28
CA HIS A 79 -17.15 13.02 -25.96
C HIS A 79 -17.19 11.67 -25.22
N LEU A 80 -16.84 10.56 -25.88
CA LEU A 80 -16.77 9.21 -25.31
C LEU A 80 -15.34 8.84 -24.88
N SER A 81 -14.56 9.80 -24.41
CA SER A 81 -13.28 9.51 -23.76
C SER A 81 -13.50 9.07 -22.30
N GLU A 82 -12.73 8.07 -21.86
CA GLU A 82 -12.78 7.59 -20.47
C GLU A 82 -12.47 8.73 -19.50
N ARG A 83 -11.49 9.58 -19.83
CA ARG A 83 -11.15 10.76 -19.03
C ARG A 83 -12.34 11.70 -18.84
N HIS A 84 -13.16 11.91 -19.88
CA HIS A 84 -14.34 12.77 -19.78
C HIS A 84 -15.45 12.12 -18.94
N VAL A 85 -15.75 10.85 -19.21
CA VAL A 85 -16.90 10.16 -18.60
C VAL A 85 -16.59 9.68 -17.19
N LEU A 86 -15.45 9.02 -17.01
CA LEU A 86 -15.03 8.38 -15.76
C LEU A 86 -14.07 9.23 -14.91
N GLY A 87 -13.60 10.38 -15.41
CA GLY A 87 -12.52 11.15 -14.78
C GLY A 87 -12.68 11.44 -13.29
N LYS A 88 -13.87 11.86 -12.83
CA LYS A 88 -14.09 12.12 -11.39
C LYS A 88 -14.02 10.86 -10.53
N LEU A 89 -14.52 9.73 -11.04
CA LEU A 89 -14.45 8.45 -10.34
C LEU A 89 -13.01 7.93 -10.34
N HIS A 90 -12.26 8.13 -11.42
CA HIS A 90 -10.84 7.84 -11.49
C HIS A 90 -10.04 8.62 -10.44
N PHE A 91 -10.26 9.94 -10.32
CA PHE A 91 -9.59 10.76 -9.31
C PHE A 91 -9.94 10.33 -7.88
N LEU A 92 -11.21 10.00 -7.61
CA LEU A 92 -11.62 9.44 -6.33
C LEU A 92 -10.88 8.13 -6.06
N ASN A 93 -10.83 7.21 -7.03
CA ASN A 93 -10.15 5.93 -6.91
C ASN A 93 -8.65 6.10 -6.58
N GLN A 94 -7.94 6.99 -7.30
CA GLN A 94 -6.54 7.30 -7.02
C GLN A 94 -6.34 7.82 -5.59
N ARG A 95 -7.21 8.73 -5.14
CA ARG A 95 -7.15 9.28 -3.79
C ARG A 95 -7.39 8.20 -2.73
N LEU A 96 -8.34 7.28 -2.97
CA LEU A 96 -8.62 6.16 -2.08
C LEU A 96 -7.47 5.13 -2.04
N ASN A 97 -6.75 4.91 -3.14
CA ASN A 97 -5.57 4.04 -3.14
C ASN A 97 -4.44 4.62 -2.27
N LYS A 98 -4.15 5.92 -2.39
CA LYS A 98 -3.19 6.59 -1.49
C LYS A 98 -3.62 6.48 -0.02
N LEU A 99 -4.91 6.68 0.26
CA LEU A 99 -5.46 6.51 1.60
C LEU A 99 -5.32 5.07 2.10
N ARG A 100 -5.56 4.08 1.23
CA ARG A 100 -5.37 2.66 1.53
C ARG A 100 -3.92 2.38 1.93
N GLU A 101 -2.95 2.84 1.15
CA GLU A 101 -1.52 2.67 1.43
C GLU A 101 -1.12 3.30 2.77
N ILE A 102 -1.64 4.48 3.09
CA ILE A 102 -1.45 5.09 4.42
C ILE A 102 -1.98 4.17 5.53
N ILE A 103 -3.20 3.65 5.40
CA ILE A 103 -3.83 2.80 6.42
C ILE A 103 -3.12 1.44 6.55
N GLU A 104 -2.74 0.82 5.44
CA GLU A 104 -2.00 -0.44 5.41
C GLU A 104 -0.62 -0.27 6.09
N SER A 105 0.02 0.90 5.91
CA SER A 105 1.22 1.21 6.67
C SER A 105 0.96 1.15 8.18
N PHE A 106 -0.18 1.66 8.68
CA PHE A 106 -0.47 1.64 10.13
C PHE A 106 -0.49 0.21 10.69
N GLU A 107 -0.92 -0.78 9.91
CA GLU A 107 -0.93 -2.18 10.32
C GLU A 107 0.49 -2.76 10.40
N ILE A 108 1.32 -2.56 9.37
CA ILE A 108 2.71 -3.04 9.34
C ILE A 108 3.51 -2.48 10.53
N TYR A 109 3.35 -1.19 10.81
CA TYR A 109 4.07 -0.54 11.89
C TYR A 109 3.58 -0.90 13.28
N SER A 110 2.30 -1.24 13.41
CA SER A 110 1.79 -1.78 14.67
C SER A 110 2.54 -3.06 15.06
N LEU A 111 2.89 -3.92 14.08
CA LEU A 111 3.70 -5.12 14.31
C LEU A 111 5.14 -4.79 14.69
N LEU A 112 5.75 -3.80 14.01
CA LEU A 112 7.11 -3.32 14.34
C LEU A 112 7.20 -2.81 15.78
N SER A 113 6.21 -2.02 16.22
CA SER A 113 6.16 -1.45 17.57
C SER A 113 6.02 -2.50 18.68
N GLN A 114 5.45 -3.67 18.36
CA GLN A 114 5.29 -4.80 19.28
C GLN A 114 6.53 -5.71 19.28
N SER A 115 7.42 -5.54 18.31
CA SER A 115 8.63 -6.35 18.18
C SER A 115 9.69 -5.89 19.20
N ARG A 116 10.43 -6.86 19.77
CA ARG A 116 11.52 -6.59 20.73
C ARG A 116 12.87 -6.39 20.02
N ILE A 117 12.89 -5.73 18.87
CA ILE A 117 14.14 -5.52 18.12
C ILE A 117 14.78 -4.26 18.69
N ASP A 118 16.03 -4.37 19.12
CA ASP A 118 16.77 -3.25 19.71
C ASP A 118 17.03 -2.18 18.64
N GLY A 119 16.83 -0.91 18.97
CA GLY A 119 17.04 0.21 18.04
C GLY A 119 15.78 0.66 17.27
N LEU A 120 14.61 0.04 17.53
CA LEU A 120 13.33 0.46 16.95
C LEU A 120 12.62 1.60 17.71
N GLU A 121 13.15 2.07 18.83
CA GLU A 121 12.49 3.06 19.67
C GLU A 121 12.30 4.39 18.92
N GLN A 122 13.31 4.82 18.18
CA GLN A 122 13.25 6.05 17.38
C GLN A 122 12.28 5.91 16.20
N ILE A 123 12.25 4.74 15.56
CA ILE A 123 11.33 4.43 14.46
C ILE A 123 9.88 4.47 14.96
N THR A 124 9.63 3.86 16.12
CA THR A 124 8.31 3.82 16.76
C THR A 124 7.83 5.23 17.11
N GLN A 125 8.71 6.10 17.63
CA GLN A 125 8.37 7.49 17.96
C GLN A 125 8.00 8.32 16.72
N ILE A 126 8.80 8.22 15.65
CA ILE A 126 8.55 8.90 14.38
C ILE A 126 7.18 8.49 13.84
N TYR A 127 6.90 7.19 13.86
CA TYR A 127 5.66 6.66 13.32
C TYR A 127 4.42 7.07 14.11
N ASN A 128 4.48 6.97 15.45
CA ASN A 128 3.38 7.40 16.32
C ASN A 128 3.01 8.87 16.10
N LYS A 129 4.02 9.71 15.83
CA LYS A 129 3.80 11.12 15.49
C LYS A 129 3.05 11.26 14.17
N ILE A 130 3.46 10.58 13.10
CA ILE A 130 2.79 10.63 11.79
C ILE A 130 1.35 10.13 11.90
N GLN A 131 1.13 9.05 12.63
CA GLN A 131 -0.20 8.51 12.85
C GLN A 131 -1.09 9.52 13.58
N SER A 132 -0.59 10.15 14.65
CA SER A 132 -1.28 11.24 15.33
C SER A 132 -1.55 12.43 14.40
N ASP A 133 -0.56 12.84 13.61
CA ASP A 133 -0.69 13.93 12.66
C ASP A 133 -1.80 13.61 11.64
N PHE A 134 -1.84 12.40 11.09
CA PHE A 134 -2.89 11.92 10.17
C PHE A 134 -4.31 12.04 10.76
N PHE A 135 -4.49 11.59 12.00
CA PHE A 135 -5.79 11.63 12.67
C PHE A 135 -6.23 13.05 13.07
N THR A 136 -5.31 14.01 13.13
CA THR A 136 -5.60 15.42 13.46
C THR A 136 -5.75 16.32 12.22
N LEU A 137 -5.52 15.80 11.00
CA LEU A 137 -5.68 16.55 9.76
C LEU A 137 -7.12 17.06 9.60
N LYS A 138 -7.27 18.34 9.25
CA LYS A 138 -8.58 19.01 9.11
C LYS A 138 -9.09 19.12 7.67
N PHE A 139 -8.31 18.64 6.70
CA PHE A 139 -8.64 18.80 5.29
C PHE A 139 -9.44 17.63 4.74
N ASP A 140 -10.14 17.85 3.62
CA ASP A 140 -10.94 16.83 2.94
C ASP A 140 -10.01 15.78 2.31
N LEU A 141 -10.19 14.52 2.72
CA LEU A 141 -9.43 13.37 2.25
C LEU A 141 -9.86 12.92 0.85
N PHE A 142 -11.00 13.38 0.34
CA PHE A 142 -11.55 12.99 -0.96
C PHE A 142 -11.39 14.06 -2.05
N ASP A 143 -10.93 15.27 -1.72
CA ASP A 143 -10.77 16.34 -2.69
C ASP A 143 -9.50 16.12 -3.54
N PRO A 144 -9.63 15.91 -4.87
CA PRO A 144 -8.46 15.73 -5.74
C PRO A 144 -7.60 16.99 -5.88
N ASN A 145 -8.11 18.18 -5.55
CA ASN A 145 -7.36 19.43 -5.64
C ASN A 145 -6.62 19.80 -4.35
N ASN A 146 -6.82 19.02 -3.29
CA ASN A 146 -6.21 19.28 -2.00
C ASN A 146 -4.73 18.87 -2.00
N GLN A 147 -3.86 19.86 -2.25
CA GLN A 147 -2.41 19.68 -2.25
C GLN A 147 -1.85 19.28 -0.88
N GLN A 148 -2.52 19.61 0.22
CA GLN A 148 -2.04 19.25 1.56
C GLN A 148 -2.09 17.73 1.79
N PHE A 149 -3.09 17.04 1.22
CA PHE A 149 -3.13 15.59 1.25
C PHE A 149 -1.92 15.00 0.51
N ASP A 150 -1.63 15.51 -0.69
CA ASP A 150 -0.53 14.99 -1.51
C ASP A 150 0.84 15.25 -0.86
N LEU A 151 1.02 16.42 -0.24
CA LEU A 151 2.22 16.74 0.54
C LEU A 151 2.37 15.78 1.74
N PHE A 152 1.30 15.55 2.50
CA PHE A 152 1.31 14.62 3.63
C PHE A 152 1.66 13.19 3.17
N TYR A 153 1.02 12.72 2.10
CA TYR A 153 1.27 11.40 1.53
C TYR A 153 2.73 11.23 1.10
N ASN A 154 3.31 12.23 0.44
CA ASN A 154 4.71 12.17 0.02
C ASN A 154 5.66 12.19 1.24
N GLN A 155 5.39 13.04 2.24
CA GLN A 155 6.18 13.06 3.48
C GLN A 155 6.12 11.71 4.22
N LEU A 156 4.95 11.07 4.25
CA LEU A 156 4.81 9.74 4.82
C LEU A 156 5.68 8.74 4.06
N ASN A 157 5.65 8.74 2.73
CA ASN A 157 6.49 7.85 1.92
C ASN A 157 7.99 8.07 2.10
N ASP A 158 8.44 9.33 2.22
CA ASP A 158 9.84 9.64 2.50
C ASP A 158 10.25 9.04 3.86
N ILE A 159 9.40 9.21 4.88
CA ILE A 159 9.66 8.66 6.21
C ILE A 159 9.62 7.13 6.21
N LEU A 160 8.67 6.51 5.47
CA LEU A 160 8.63 5.06 5.29
C LEU A 160 9.95 4.57 4.68
N SER A 161 10.45 5.23 3.64
CA SER A 161 11.73 4.88 3.01
C SER A 161 12.92 5.01 3.97
N ASP A 162 12.96 6.06 4.80
CA ASP A 162 13.99 6.23 5.82
C ASP A 162 13.95 5.13 6.88
N ILE A 163 12.74 4.70 7.27
CA ILE A 163 12.57 3.60 8.22
C ILE A 163 13.02 2.29 7.60
N ASP A 164 12.65 2.06 6.34
CA ASP A 164 13.03 0.88 5.58
C ASP A 164 14.56 0.72 5.54
N GLN A 165 15.27 1.81 5.24
CA GLN A 165 16.74 1.84 5.27
C GLN A 165 17.31 1.55 6.66
N LYS A 166 16.72 2.11 7.72
CA LYS A 166 17.17 1.87 9.10
C LYS A 166 16.96 0.41 9.52
N LEU A 167 15.80 -0.17 9.20
CA LEU A 167 15.51 -1.58 9.46
C LEU A 167 16.51 -2.49 8.76
N TYR A 168 16.83 -2.19 7.50
CA TYR A 168 17.84 -2.91 6.73
C TYR A 168 19.23 -2.84 7.41
N GLN A 169 19.64 -1.65 7.86
CA GLN A 169 20.93 -1.46 8.54
C GLN A 169 21.01 -2.20 9.88
N ILE A 170 19.94 -2.18 10.68
CA ILE A 170 19.87 -2.91 11.96
C ILE A 170 19.98 -4.41 11.67
N PHE A 171 19.18 -4.92 10.74
CA PHE A 171 19.22 -6.33 10.34
C PHE A 171 20.61 -6.78 9.92
N HIS A 172 21.25 -6.03 9.02
CA HIS A 172 22.61 -6.32 8.54
C HIS A 172 23.64 -6.35 9.66
N LYS A 173 23.59 -5.36 10.55
CA LYS A 173 24.48 -5.28 11.70
C LYS A 173 24.31 -6.49 12.62
N ASP A 174 23.06 -6.85 12.92
CA ASP A 174 22.74 -7.99 13.80
C ASP A 174 23.14 -9.32 13.15
N LEU A 175 22.86 -9.49 11.85
CA LEU A 175 23.24 -10.67 11.08
C LEU A 175 24.76 -10.83 11.03
N HIS A 176 25.50 -9.78 10.68
CA HIS A 176 26.95 -9.79 10.67
C HIS A 176 27.52 -10.09 12.07
N HIS A 177 26.96 -9.51 13.13
CA HIS A 177 27.40 -9.80 14.49
C HIS A 177 27.20 -11.28 14.86
N ILE A 178 26.07 -11.90 14.49
CA ILE A 178 25.81 -13.32 14.76
C ILE A 178 26.77 -14.21 13.96
N LEU A 179 26.95 -13.90 12.67
CA LEU A 179 27.77 -14.70 11.76
C LEU A 179 29.27 -14.59 12.03
N HIS A 180 29.76 -13.47 12.57
CA HIS A 180 31.19 -13.27 12.85
C HIS A 180 31.58 -13.39 14.34
N SER A 181 30.62 -13.76 15.20
CA SER A 181 30.89 -14.06 16.61
C SER A 181 31.74 -15.32 16.75
N PRO A 182 32.66 -15.42 17.73
CA PRO A 182 33.51 -16.60 17.92
C PRO A 182 32.74 -17.93 18.05
N SER A 183 31.46 -17.87 18.42
CA SER A 183 30.56 -19.03 18.52
C SER A 183 29.69 -19.26 17.28
N HIS A 184 30.07 -18.71 16.11
CA HIS A 184 29.40 -18.82 14.78
C HIS A 184 28.15 -19.69 14.81
N ASN A 185 26.97 -19.07 14.72
CA ASN A 185 25.71 -19.76 14.90
C ASN A 185 24.71 -19.42 13.79
N SER A 186 24.85 -20.14 12.67
CA SER A 186 23.94 -20.14 11.53
C SER A 186 22.47 -20.33 11.91
N TYR A 187 22.16 -21.13 12.94
CA TYR A 187 20.79 -21.30 13.43
C TYR A 187 20.20 -20.00 14.01
N ASN A 188 20.98 -19.23 14.78
CA ASN A 188 20.54 -17.94 15.31
C ASN A 188 20.38 -16.90 14.19
N ALA A 189 21.24 -16.95 13.16
CA ALA A 189 21.13 -16.10 11.98
C ALA A 189 19.85 -16.41 11.18
N PHE A 190 19.55 -17.70 10.99
CA PHE A 190 18.29 -18.14 10.37
C PHE A 190 17.07 -17.74 11.20
N LYS A 191 17.14 -17.86 12.53
CA LYS A 191 16.07 -17.43 13.43
C LYS A 191 15.83 -15.92 13.36
N LEU A 192 16.88 -15.11 13.20
CA LEU A 192 16.78 -13.67 12.98
C LEU A 192 16.09 -13.37 11.63
N LEU A 193 16.48 -14.07 10.56
CA LEU A 193 15.88 -13.94 9.23
C LEU A 193 14.37 -14.18 9.27
N VAL A 194 13.94 -15.31 9.83
CA VAL A 194 12.51 -15.67 9.96
C VAL A 194 11.76 -14.64 10.81
N ARG A 195 12.41 -14.07 11.83
CA ARG A 195 11.80 -13.02 12.66
C ARG A 195 11.53 -11.76 11.84
N TYR A 196 12.44 -11.34 10.97
CA TYR A 196 12.24 -10.16 10.11
C TYR A 196 11.25 -10.42 8.97
N GLU A 197 11.21 -11.64 8.41
CA GLU A 197 10.22 -12.03 7.41
C GLU A 197 8.78 -11.97 7.96
N ASN A 198 8.59 -12.37 9.22
CA ASN A 198 7.30 -12.28 9.93
C ASN A 198 6.84 -10.84 10.23
N LEU A 199 7.69 -9.83 10.02
CA LEU A 199 7.30 -8.42 10.14
C LEU A 199 6.61 -7.91 8.86
N HIS A 200 6.56 -8.72 7.81
CA HIS A 200 5.91 -8.38 6.52
C HIS A 200 6.38 -7.05 5.95
N ILE A 201 7.69 -6.80 6.07
CA ILE A 201 8.33 -5.58 5.60
C ILE A 201 8.40 -5.60 4.05
N PRO A 202 7.80 -4.63 3.34
CA PRO A 202 7.61 -4.72 1.88
C PRO A 202 8.88 -4.87 1.02
N PHE A 203 10.02 -4.40 1.51
CA PHE A 203 11.30 -4.39 0.79
C PHE A 203 12.28 -5.48 1.26
N PHE A 204 11.92 -6.27 2.28
CA PHE A 204 12.82 -7.28 2.84
C PHE A 204 12.77 -8.55 2.00
N ASP A 205 13.78 -8.76 1.14
CA ASP A 205 13.97 -10.02 0.44
C ASP A 205 14.91 -10.93 1.25
N SER A 206 14.34 -11.99 1.83
CA SER A 206 15.09 -12.95 2.63
C SER A 206 16.05 -13.82 1.80
N THR A 207 15.85 -13.91 0.49
CA THR A 207 16.62 -14.80 -0.38
C THR A 207 18.09 -14.41 -0.50
N GLU A 208 18.39 -13.11 -0.51
CA GLU A 208 19.77 -12.59 -0.52
C GLU A 208 20.56 -13.08 0.69
N PHE A 209 19.93 -13.05 1.87
CA PHE A 209 20.57 -13.42 3.14
C PHE A 209 20.63 -14.92 3.39
N LEU A 210 19.71 -15.69 2.81
CA LEU A 210 19.74 -17.16 2.92
C LEU A 210 21.03 -17.73 2.35
N ILE A 211 21.52 -17.18 1.23
CA ILE A 211 22.77 -17.63 0.61
C ILE A 211 23.94 -17.42 1.57
N ASP A 212 24.04 -16.23 2.16
CA ASP A 212 25.10 -15.91 3.13
C ASP A 212 25.04 -16.84 4.35
N ILE A 213 23.85 -17.08 4.91
CA ILE A 213 23.66 -17.97 6.05
C ILE A 213 24.07 -19.41 5.72
N ILE A 214 23.73 -19.90 4.51
CA ILE A 214 24.10 -21.25 4.07
C ILE A 214 25.62 -21.38 3.92
N GLN A 215 26.29 -20.38 3.32
CA GLN A 215 27.75 -20.39 3.19
C GLN A 215 28.45 -20.42 4.56
N TRP A 216 27.88 -19.76 5.57
CA TRP A 216 28.39 -19.83 6.93
C TRP A 216 28.11 -21.17 7.61
N TYR A 217 26.93 -21.75 7.41
CA TYR A 217 26.61 -23.10 7.88
C TYR A 217 27.59 -24.15 7.32
N GLU A 218 27.92 -24.09 6.03
CA GLU A 218 28.91 -25.00 5.43
C GLU A 218 30.29 -24.88 6.10
N LYS A 219 30.72 -23.66 6.44
CA LYS A 219 31.97 -23.43 7.18
C LYS A 219 31.92 -24.02 8.59
N GLU A 220 30.79 -23.85 9.30
CA GLU A 220 30.58 -24.45 10.63
C GLU A 220 30.67 -25.97 10.58
N GLU A 221 30.03 -26.61 9.59
CA GLU A 221 30.07 -28.07 9.41
C GLU A 221 31.49 -28.58 9.16
N LEU A 222 32.27 -27.88 8.33
CA LEU A 222 33.67 -28.21 8.06
C LEU A 222 34.55 -28.11 9.32
N GLU A 223 34.32 -27.12 10.18
CA GLU A 223 35.06 -27.01 11.45
C GLU A 223 34.72 -28.16 12.41
N VAL A 224 33.44 -28.50 12.57
CA VAL A 224 32.99 -29.62 13.41
C VAL A 224 33.57 -30.94 12.92
N ASN A 225 33.61 -31.15 11.60
CA ASN A 225 34.15 -32.38 11.02
C ASN A 225 35.65 -32.53 11.23
N LYS A 226 36.44 -31.44 11.25
CA LYS A 226 37.87 -31.50 11.62
C LYS A 226 38.08 -32.09 13.01
N TYR A 227 37.24 -31.75 14.00
CA TYR A 227 37.38 -32.28 15.36
C TYR A 227 36.96 -33.75 15.48
N LYS A 228 36.09 -34.24 14.59
CA LYS A 228 35.72 -35.67 14.54
C LYS A 228 36.85 -36.57 14.01
N GLU A 229 37.79 -36.04 13.24
CA GLU A 229 38.96 -36.80 12.75
C GLU A 229 40.03 -37.03 13.83
N PHE A 230 39.94 -36.35 14.98
CA PHE A 230 40.88 -36.49 16.11
C PHE A 230 40.36 -37.38 17.26
N ILE A 231 39.20 -38.02 17.10
CA ILE A 231 38.60 -38.97 18.06
C ILE A 231 38.57 -40.36 17.44
#